data_AF-A0A535HQJ9-F1
#
_entry.id   AF-A0A535HQJ9-F1
#
_cell.length_a   1.000
_cell.length_b   1.000
_cell.length_c   1.000
_cell.angle_alpha   90.00
_cell.angle_beta   90.00
_cell.angle_gamma   90.00
#
_symmetry.space_group_name_H-M   'P 1'
#
loop_
_entity.id
_entity.type
_entity.pdbx_description
1 polymer ?
#
loop_
_entity_poly.entity_id
_entity_poly.type
_entity_poly.pdbx_seq_one_letter_code
_entity_poly.pdbx_strand_id
1 'polypeptide(L)'
;MFVKFQDAIYGSGVIAFGAGSSTTHAEVKVYESTADARALRVDQHHVVIDLDESAHTLDVLDYYEMTNAGDRTIVGAPHQQASGKRVSFHAQLPPDALVQSIKNRTPNSDIFQANGELLDTVPILPGQADLVFEYRVSYQRSTYALSLRSPYTVTALNVLLAPGISLRSARLVYVDNVQATSRQFQHYSARELPADATIAIELNGLPAPLIPLDMLQWLPLAAVSVALLIALFMAYRRKPSDAAPRGQTLA
;
A
#
# COMPACT_ATOMS: atom_id res chain seq x y z
N MET A 1 -14.44 8.68 31.34
CA MET A 1 -13.26 8.41 32.21
C MET A 1 -12.34 7.43 31.52
N PHE A 2 -11.02 7.63 31.59
CA PHE A 2 -10.01 6.76 30.97
C PHE A 2 -9.03 6.22 32.01
N VAL A 3 -8.55 5.00 31.81
CA VAL A 3 -7.56 4.32 32.66
C VAL A 3 -6.47 3.74 31.76
N LYS A 4 -5.20 3.98 32.10
CA LYS A 4 -4.06 3.31 31.44
C LYS A 4 -3.75 2.01 32.19
N PHE A 5 -3.66 0.90 31.47
CA PHE A 5 -3.28 -0.41 32.02
C PHE A 5 -2.52 -1.23 30.98
N GLN A 6 -1.34 -1.75 31.35
CA GLN A 6 -0.48 -2.59 30.50
C GLN A 6 -0.36 -2.11 29.03
N ASP A 7 0.07 -0.86 28.86
CA ASP A 7 0.31 -0.19 27.56
C ASP A 7 -0.93 0.11 26.70
N ALA A 8 -2.13 -0.11 27.22
CA ALA A 8 -3.39 0.30 26.59
C ALA A 8 -4.15 1.35 27.41
N ILE A 9 -4.98 2.14 26.73
CA ILE A 9 -5.91 3.09 27.34
C ILE A 9 -7.32 2.53 27.21
N TYR A 10 -8.01 2.41 28.35
CA TYR A 10 -9.38 1.89 28.44
C TYR A 10 -10.33 3.03 28.80
N GLY A 11 -11.44 3.12 28.08
CA GLY A 11 -12.50 4.09 28.33
C GLY A 11 -13.70 3.45 29.04
N SER A 12 -14.39 4.26 29.83
CA SER A 12 -15.81 3.98 30.15
C SER A 12 -16.68 4.29 28.94
N GLY A 13 -17.81 3.61 28.84
CA GLY A 13 -18.87 4.01 27.90
C GLY A 13 -19.43 5.40 28.22
N VAL A 14 -20.48 5.80 27.49
CA VAL A 14 -21.17 7.07 27.75
C VAL A 14 -21.69 7.08 29.19
N ILE A 15 -21.26 8.08 29.96
CA ILE A 15 -21.69 8.29 31.34
C ILE A 15 -22.85 9.28 31.31
N ALA A 16 -24.03 8.85 31.77
CA ALA A 16 -25.18 9.72 31.95
C ALA A 16 -25.39 10.00 33.45
N PHE A 17 -25.82 11.22 33.76
CA PHE A 17 -26.27 11.60 35.10
C PHE A 17 -27.79 11.43 35.19
N GLY A 18 -28.26 10.84 36.27
CA GLY A 18 -29.69 10.82 36.59
C GLY A 18 -30.22 12.22 36.90
N ALA A 19 -31.51 12.47 36.66
CA ALA A 19 -32.14 13.74 36.99
C ALA A 19 -32.01 14.05 38.48
N GLY A 20 -31.40 15.19 38.82
CA GLY A 20 -31.14 15.59 40.20
C GLY A 20 -29.90 14.95 40.86
N SER A 21 -29.16 14.09 40.16
CA SER A 21 -27.92 13.50 40.66
C SER A 21 -26.71 14.37 40.34
N SER A 22 -25.91 14.67 41.37
CA SER A 22 -24.59 15.32 41.24
C SER A 22 -23.42 14.33 41.18
N THR A 23 -23.69 13.04 41.41
CA THR A 23 -22.71 11.96 41.38
C THR A 23 -23.20 10.83 40.48
N THR A 24 -22.26 10.14 39.83
CA THR A 24 -22.50 8.97 39.00
C THR A 24 -21.29 8.05 39.08
N HIS A 25 -21.49 6.75 38.85
CA HIS A 25 -20.42 5.76 38.83
C HIS A 25 -20.15 5.32 37.40
N ALA A 26 -18.87 5.13 37.06
CA ALA A 26 -18.45 4.60 35.79
C ALA A 26 -17.56 3.38 36.02
N GLU A 27 -17.91 2.27 35.40
CA GLU A 27 -17.08 1.08 35.38
C GLU A 27 -16.22 1.08 34.12
N VAL A 28 -14.95 0.71 34.26
CA VAL A 28 -14.01 0.58 33.14
C VAL A 28 -13.50 -0.85 33.14
N LYS A 29 -13.91 -1.61 32.12
CA LYS A 29 -13.40 -2.96 31.91
C LYS A 29 -11.99 -2.89 31.33
N VAL A 30 -11.04 -3.51 32.01
CA VAL A 30 -9.65 -3.63 31.58
C VAL A 30 -9.33 -5.08 31.24
N TYR A 31 -8.35 -5.28 30.36
CA TYR A 31 -7.91 -6.60 29.92
C TYR A 31 -6.40 -6.73 30.11
N GLU A 32 -5.92 -7.94 30.39
CA GLU A 32 -4.48 -8.22 30.32
C GLU A 32 -3.97 -8.03 28.89
N SER A 33 -2.69 -7.70 28.73
CA SER A 33 -2.08 -7.53 27.42
C SER A 33 -1.39 -8.80 26.91
N THR A 34 -1.30 -8.92 25.60
CA THR A 34 -0.56 -9.99 24.91
C THR A 34 0.17 -9.45 23.69
N ALA A 35 1.31 -10.05 23.38
CA ALA A 35 2.00 -9.84 22.10
C ALA A 35 1.52 -10.82 21.01
N ASP A 36 0.81 -11.87 21.38
CA ASP A 36 0.30 -12.89 20.46
C ASP A 36 -0.98 -12.40 19.77
N ALA A 37 -0.91 -12.25 18.45
CA ALA A 37 -2.01 -11.80 17.61
C ALA A 37 -2.80 -12.95 16.94
N ARG A 38 -2.58 -14.21 17.32
CA ARG A 38 -3.28 -15.37 16.71
C ARG A 38 -4.80 -15.34 16.83
N ALA A 39 -5.33 -14.61 17.81
CA ALA A 39 -6.78 -14.42 17.98
C ALA A 39 -7.36 -13.29 17.10
N LEU A 40 -6.50 -12.56 16.38
CA LEU A 40 -6.93 -11.51 15.45
C LEU A 40 -7.30 -12.11 14.11
N ARG A 41 -8.45 -11.72 13.60
CA ARG A 41 -8.89 -12.02 12.23
C ARG A 41 -9.42 -10.76 11.56
N VAL A 42 -9.33 -10.72 10.24
CA VAL A 42 -9.98 -9.69 9.41
C VAL A 42 -11.33 -10.26 8.98
N ASP A 43 -12.41 -9.66 9.49
CA ASP A 43 -13.77 -10.07 9.14
C ASP A 43 -14.13 -9.55 7.74
N GLN A 44 -13.84 -8.28 7.45
CA GLN A 44 -13.99 -7.67 6.14
C GLN A 44 -12.74 -6.88 5.77
N HIS A 45 -12.26 -7.06 4.54
CA HIS A 45 -11.25 -6.19 3.93
C HIS A 45 -11.87 -5.54 2.70
N HIS A 46 -12.17 -4.25 2.79
CA HIS A 46 -12.66 -3.46 1.67
C HIS A 46 -11.51 -2.72 1.01
N VAL A 47 -11.38 -2.89 -0.30
CA VAL A 47 -10.39 -2.19 -1.14
C VAL A 47 -11.15 -1.43 -2.19
N VAL A 48 -11.13 -0.10 -2.13
CA VAL A 48 -11.75 0.76 -3.15
C VAL A 48 -10.65 1.31 -4.04
N ILE A 49 -10.71 1.05 -5.33
CA ILE A 49 -9.72 1.47 -6.32
C ILE A 49 -10.40 2.46 -7.27
N ASP A 50 -9.96 3.71 -7.20
CA ASP A 50 -10.37 4.80 -8.10
C ASP A 50 -9.20 5.25 -8.98
N LEU A 51 -9.53 5.90 -10.09
CA LEU A 51 -8.59 6.36 -11.10
C LEU A 51 -8.48 7.88 -11.07
N ASP A 52 -7.27 8.37 -10.82
CA ASP A 52 -6.90 9.75 -11.13
C ASP A 52 -6.18 9.76 -12.47
N GLU A 53 -6.94 10.00 -13.54
CA GLU A 53 -6.41 10.06 -14.91
C GLU A 53 -5.42 11.21 -15.08
N SER A 54 -5.64 12.33 -14.37
CA SER A 54 -4.82 13.54 -14.52
C SER A 54 -3.43 13.37 -13.90
N ALA A 55 -3.34 12.62 -12.79
CA ALA A 55 -2.10 12.32 -12.11
C ALA A 55 -1.45 11.00 -12.57
N HIS A 56 -2.12 10.23 -13.44
CA HIS A 56 -1.74 8.86 -13.81
C HIS A 56 -1.51 7.96 -12.59
N THR A 57 -2.43 8.03 -11.63
CA THR A 57 -2.37 7.25 -10.40
C THR A 57 -3.67 6.51 -10.10
N LEU A 58 -3.55 5.43 -9.34
CA LEU A 58 -4.69 4.78 -8.69
C LEU A 58 -4.75 5.26 -7.24
N ASP A 59 -5.91 5.78 -6.85
CA ASP A 59 -6.23 6.10 -5.47
C ASP A 59 -6.90 4.89 -4.84
N VAL A 60 -6.30 4.37 -3.77
CA VAL A 60 -6.75 3.16 -3.10
C VAL A 60 -7.12 3.47 -1.66
N LEU A 61 -8.36 3.18 -1.29
CA LEU A 61 -8.81 3.16 0.10
C LEU A 61 -8.84 1.72 0.59
N ASP A 62 -8.10 1.45 1.65
CA ASP A 62 -8.08 0.19 2.37
C ASP A 62 -8.83 0.35 3.69
N TYR A 63 -9.80 -0.53 3.92
CA TYR A 63 -10.57 -0.59 5.16
C TYR A 63 -10.63 -2.01 5.68
N TYR A 64 -10.01 -2.21 6.85
CA TYR A 64 -9.98 -3.46 7.58
C TYR A 64 -10.97 -3.40 8.74
N GLU A 65 -11.94 -4.30 8.73
CA GLU A 65 -12.77 -4.64 9.88
C GLU A 65 -12.21 -5.91 10.52
N MET A 66 -11.83 -5.81 11.79
CA MET A 66 -11.12 -6.85 12.50
C MET A 66 -11.85 -7.25 13.77
N THR A 67 -11.68 -8.50 14.17
CA THR A 67 -12.08 -8.98 15.49
C THR A 67 -10.89 -9.59 16.19
N ASN A 68 -10.60 -9.11 17.40
CA ASN A 68 -9.81 -9.83 18.38
C ASN A 68 -10.76 -10.75 19.17
N ALA A 69 -10.75 -12.04 18.83
CA ALA A 69 -11.61 -13.05 19.45
C ALA A 69 -11.08 -13.56 20.81
N GLY A 70 -9.93 -13.06 21.26
CA GLY A 70 -9.35 -13.40 22.56
C GLY A 70 -9.97 -12.61 23.71
N ASP A 71 -9.48 -12.88 24.91
CA ASP A 71 -9.83 -12.19 26.16
C ASP A 71 -8.77 -11.18 26.62
N ARG A 72 -7.72 -10.97 25.81
CA ARG A 72 -6.59 -10.08 26.07
C ARG A 72 -6.42 -9.01 25.00
N THR A 73 -5.95 -7.84 25.40
CA THR A 73 -5.59 -6.76 24.48
C THR A 73 -4.30 -7.09 23.74
N ILE A 74 -4.35 -7.07 22.41
CA ILE A 74 -3.17 -7.27 21.56
C ILE A 74 -2.41 -5.95 21.51
N VAL A 75 -1.30 -5.88 22.25
CA VAL A 75 -0.36 -4.74 22.20
C VAL A 75 0.76 -4.97 21.20
N GLY A 76 0.88 -6.19 20.66
CA GLY A 76 1.88 -6.53 19.65
C GLY A 76 3.29 -6.72 20.21
N ALA A 77 4.31 -6.77 19.35
CA ALA A 77 5.71 -6.99 19.73
C ALA A 77 6.60 -5.82 19.27
N PRO A 78 7.73 -5.54 19.97
CA PRO A 78 8.67 -4.49 19.56
C PRO A 78 9.13 -4.66 18.11
N HIS A 79 9.06 -3.59 17.33
CA HIS A 79 9.44 -3.58 15.92
C HIS A 79 10.51 -2.52 15.65
N GLN A 80 11.62 -2.91 15.04
CA GLN A 80 12.77 -2.02 14.77
C GLN A 80 12.35 -0.80 13.94
N GLN A 81 11.51 -1.02 12.92
CA GLN A 81 11.08 0.04 12.00
C GLN A 81 10.05 0.99 12.61
N ALA A 82 9.45 0.62 13.75
CA ALA A 82 8.58 1.48 14.55
C ALA A 82 9.35 2.08 15.74
N SER A 83 10.66 2.29 15.60
CA SER A 83 11.54 2.82 16.67
C SER A 83 11.47 2.00 17.99
N GLY A 84 11.31 0.69 17.86
CA GLY A 84 11.17 -0.23 19.01
C GLY A 84 9.78 -0.23 19.66
N LYS A 85 8.81 0.56 19.15
CA LYS A 85 7.43 0.48 19.59
C LYS A 85 6.83 -0.89 19.26
N ARG A 86 5.82 -1.27 20.05
CA ARG A 86 5.08 -2.51 19.83
C ARG A 86 4.07 -2.33 18.69
N VAL A 87 4.15 -3.19 17.69
CA VAL A 87 3.26 -3.19 16.53
C VAL A 87 2.18 -4.24 16.74
N SER A 88 0.94 -3.78 16.89
CA SER A 88 -0.25 -4.60 17.13
C SER A 88 -0.86 -5.12 15.82
N PHE A 89 -0.73 -4.35 14.74
CA PHE A 89 -1.21 -4.70 13.40
C PHE A 89 -0.28 -4.21 12.30
N HIS A 90 -0.23 -4.93 11.18
CA HIS A 90 0.49 -4.47 10.00
C HIS A 90 -0.26 -4.83 8.72
N ALA A 91 -0.23 -3.93 7.74
CA ALA A 91 -0.74 -4.13 6.39
C ALA A 91 0.39 -4.03 5.36
N GLN A 92 0.35 -4.88 4.35
CA GLN A 92 1.29 -4.78 3.22
C GLN A 92 0.80 -3.74 2.24
N LEU A 93 1.71 -2.92 1.75
CA LEU A 93 1.48 -1.92 0.72
C LEU A 93 2.09 -2.39 -0.60
N PRO A 94 1.47 -2.07 -1.75
CA PRO A 94 2.09 -2.29 -3.04
C PRO A 94 3.43 -1.54 -3.18
N PRO A 95 4.31 -1.98 -4.11
CA PRO A 95 5.49 -1.21 -4.47
C PRO A 95 5.12 0.23 -4.85
N ASP A 96 5.97 1.17 -4.43
CA ASP A 96 5.83 2.61 -4.70
C ASP A 96 4.54 3.26 -4.17
N ALA A 97 3.82 2.58 -3.27
CA ALA A 97 2.63 3.14 -2.61
C ALA A 97 2.99 4.32 -1.71
N LEU A 98 2.30 5.43 -1.93
CA LEU A 98 2.41 6.66 -1.13
C LEU A 98 1.15 6.82 -0.28
N VAL A 99 1.27 6.60 1.02
CA VAL A 99 0.16 6.80 1.97
C VAL A 99 -0.23 8.28 2.00
N GLN A 100 -1.51 8.55 1.73
CA GLN A 100 -2.07 9.90 1.66
C GLN A 100 -2.75 10.29 2.97
N SER A 101 -3.55 9.39 3.54
CA SER A 101 -4.31 9.65 4.75
C SER A 101 -4.55 8.38 5.56
N ILE A 102 -4.70 8.53 6.87
CA ILE A 102 -5.07 7.44 7.78
C ILE A 102 -6.14 7.99 8.72
N LYS A 103 -7.25 7.27 8.89
CA LYS A 103 -8.34 7.69 9.77
C LYS A 103 -8.05 7.28 11.21
N ASN A 104 -8.43 8.12 12.16
CA ASN A 104 -8.38 7.82 13.61
C ASN A 104 -7.01 7.34 14.11
N ARG A 105 -5.93 7.77 13.45
CA ARG A 105 -4.54 7.48 13.82
C ARG A 105 -3.67 8.70 13.58
N THR A 106 -2.61 8.83 14.36
CA THR A 106 -1.63 9.91 14.23
C THR A 106 -0.36 9.38 13.56
N PRO A 107 0.05 9.90 12.38
CA PRO A 107 1.31 9.51 11.74
C PRO A 107 2.53 9.68 12.65
N ASN A 108 3.48 8.75 12.57
CA ASN A 108 4.72 8.70 13.37
C ASN A 108 4.55 8.53 14.90
N SER A 109 3.33 8.65 15.41
CA SER A 109 2.98 8.25 16.78
C SER A 109 2.40 6.85 16.78
N ASP A 110 1.35 6.66 16.00
CA ASP A 110 0.51 5.47 16.03
C ASP A 110 0.82 4.58 14.83
N ILE A 111 1.16 5.20 13.69
CA ILE A 111 1.41 4.52 12.41
C ILE A 111 2.81 4.83 11.89
N PHE A 112 3.51 3.80 11.43
CA PHE A 112 4.83 3.87 10.83
C PHE A 112 4.81 3.18 9.47
N GLN A 113 5.32 3.85 8.42
CA GLN A 113 5.47 3.24 7.10
C GLN A 113 6.93 2.88 6.88
N ALA A 114 7.21 1.61 6.56
CA ALA A 114 8.56 1.17 6.28
C ALA A 114 8.58 -0.13 5.45
N ASN A 115 9.55 -0.27 4.54
CA ASN A 115 9.75 -1.46 3.70
C ASN A 115 8.49 -1.98 2.98
N GLY A 116 7.60 -1.10 2.53
CA GLY A 116 6.35 -1.52 1.88
C GLY A 116 5.29 -2.05 2.85
N GLU A 117 5.37 -1.68 4.12
CA GLU A 117 4.38 -2.03 5.14
C GLU A 117 3.91 -0.78 5.87
N LEU A 118 2.66 -0.84 6.32
CA LEU A 118 2.04 0.11 7.23
C LEU A 118 1.87 -0.59 8.59
N LEU A 119 2.55 -0.07 9.61
CA LEU A 119 2.63 -0.65 10.96
C LEU A 119 1.78 0.18 11.91
N ASP A 120 0.76 -0.42 12.52
CA ASP A 120 -0.08 0.17 13.56
C ASP A 120 0.37 -0.28 14.94
N THR A 121 0.50 0.69 15.85
CA THR A 121 0.93 0.48 17.24
C THR A 121 -0.23 0.66 18.23
N VAL A 122 -1.43 0.97 17.74
CA VAL A 122 -2.63 1.11 18.59
C VAL A 122 -3.07 -0.25 19.11
N PRO A 123 -3.17 -0.46 20.43
CA PRO A 123 -3.61 -1.73 21.00
C PRO A 123 -5.00 -2.15 20.52
N ILE A 124 -5.17 -3.44 20.22
CA ILE A 124 -6.43 -4.00 19.76
C ILE A 124 -7.10 -4.73 20.93
N LEU A 125 -8.13 -4.10 21.48
CA LEU A 125 -8.90 -4.65 22.59
C LEU A 125 -9.71 -5.88 22.12
N PRO A 126 -10.09 -6.79 23.05
CA PRO A 126 -11.08 -7.82 22.76
C PRO A 126 -12.36 -7.25 22.14
N GLY A 127 -12.82 -7.86 21.05
CA GLY A 127 -13.96 -7.38 20.25
C GLY A 127 -13.55 -6.78 18.91
N GLN A 128 -14.37 -5.86 18.40
CA GLN A 128 -14.21 -5.25 17.08
C GLN A 128 -13.19 -4.12 17.09
N ALA A 129 -12.45 -4.00 15.99
CA ALA A 129 -11.55 -2.88 15.72
C ALA A 129 -11.49 -2.61 14.21
N ASP A 130 -11.10 -1.39 13.86
CA ASP A 130 -10.96 -0.96 12.48
C ASP A 130 -9.65 -0.23 12.19
N LEU A 131 -9.25 -0.27 10.92
CA LEU A 131 -8.21 0.57 10.36
C LEU A 131 -8.59 0.98 8.94
N VAL A 132 -8.59 2.29 8.69
CA VAL A 132 -8.84 2.86 7.35
C VAL A 132 -7.66 3.74 6.96
N PHE A 133 -7.13 3.51 5.76
CA PHE A 133 -6.09 4.36 5.19
C PHE A 133 -6.24 4.45 3.67
N GLU A 134 -5.71 5.53 3.12
CA GLU A 134 -5.69 5.80 1.69
C GLU A 134 -4.23 5.88 1.24
N TYR A 135 -3.93 5.28 0.10
CA TYR A 135 -2.63 5.39 -0.55
C TYR A 135 -2.80 5.54 -2.05
N ARG A 136 -1.74 6.02 -2.68
CA ARG A 136 -1.67 6.25 -4.12
C ARG A 136 -0.56 5.41 -4.72
N VAL A 137 -0.83 4.80 -5.87
CA VAL A 137 0.18 4.13 -6.69
C VAL A 137 0.20 4.72 -8.09
N SER A 138 1.38 5.01 -8.61
CA SER A 138 1.54 5.51 -9.98
C SER A 138 1.58 4.35 -10.97
N TYR A 139 1.01 4.55 -12.16
CA TYR A 139 1.10 3.59 -13.26
C TYR A 139 1.71 4.25 -14.50
N GLN A 140 2.42 3.45 -15.30
CA GLN A 140 3.13 3.93 -16.51
C GLN A 140 2.64 3.26 -17.79
N ARG A 141 1.73 2.30 -17.67
CA ARG A 141 1.21 1.48 -18.76
C ARG A 141 -0.30 1.44 -18.68
N SER A 142 -0.93 0.94 -19.73
CA SER A 142 -2.38 0.67 -19.73
C SER A 142 -2.79 -0.52 -18.86
N THR A 143 -1.81 -1.16 -18.21
CA THR A 143 -2.00 -2.26 -17.27
C THR A 143 -1.23 -2.00 -15.98
N TYR A 144 -1.75 -2.50 -14.86
CA TYR A 144 -1.10 -2.46 -13.55
C TYR A 144 -1.33 -3.76 -12.80
N ALA A 145 -0.27 -4.34 -12.25
CA ALA A 145 -0.34 -5.56 -11.43
C ALA A 145 -0.36 -5.17 -9.95
N LEU A 146 -1.52 -5.31 -9.32
CA LEU A 146 -1.72 -5.11 -7.90
C LEU A 146 -1.69 -6.47 -7.18
N SER A 147 -0.95 -6.56 -6.08
CA SER A 147 -0.87 -7.75 -5.25
C SER A 147 -1.36 -7.42 -3.84
N LEU A 148 -2.48 -8.00 -3.44
CA LEU A 148 -2.99 -7.88 -2.07
C LEU A 148 -2.57 -9.11 -1.28
N ARG A 149 -1.93 -8.90 -0.13
CA ARG A 149 -1.54 -9.97 0.79
C ARG A 149 -1.80 -9.52 2.22
N SER A 150 -2.47 -10.38 2.99
CA SER A 150 -2.72 -10.15 4.41
C SER A 150 -2.01 -11.23 5.22
N PRO A 151 -1.28 -10.88 6.29
CA PRO A 151 -0.69 -11.85 7.22
C PRO A 151 -1.74 -12.48 8.14
N TYR A 152 -2.99 -12.02 8.06
CA TYR A 152 -4.12 -12.50 8.85
C TYR A 152 -5.11 -13.26 7.97
N THR A 153 -5.88 -14.17 8.56
CA THR A 153 -7.04 -14.76 7.89
C THR A 153 -8.05 -13.66 7.57
N VAL A 154 -8.56 -13.66 6.34
CA VAL A 154 -9.59 -12.72 5.86
C VAL A 154 -10.85 -13.48 5.49
N THR A 155 -11.95 -13.22 6.20
CA THR A 155 -13.22 -13.92 5.96
C THR A 155 -13.84 -13.49 4.62
N ALA A 156 -13.87 -12.19 4.34
CA ALA A 156 -14.25 -11.67 3.02
C ALA A 156 -13.35 -10.49 2.60
N LEU A 157 -12.86 -10.57 1.37
CA LEU A 157 -12.21 -9.48 0.66
C LEU A 157 -13.21 -8.93 -0.36
N ASN A 158 -13.48 -7.63 -0.32
CA ASN A 158 -14.38 -6.93 -1.23
C ASN A 158 -13.60 -5.83 -1.96
N VAL A 159 -13.47 -5.94 -3.28
CA VAL A 159 -12.79 -4.97 -4.12
C VAL A 159 -13.83 -4.20 -4.92
N LEU A 160 -13.87 -2.89 -4.72
CA LEU A 160 -14.72 -1.95 -5.47
C LEU A 160 -13.84 -1.23 -6.48
N LEU A 161 -14.07 -1.47 -7.78
CA LEU A 161 -13.28 -0.89 -8.86
C LEU A 161 -14.08 0.16 -9.64
N ALA A 162 -13.48 1.32 -9.86
CA ALA A 162 -14.03 2.39 -10.67
C ALA A 162 -14.42 1.93 -12.10
N PRO A 163 -15.42 2.57 -12.72
CA PRO A 163 -15.85 2.22 -14.07
C PRO A 163 -14.78 2.59 -15.09
N GLY A 164 -14.77 1.93 -16.26
CA GLY A 164 -13.78 2.17 -17.32
C GLY A 164 -12.48 1.35 -17.17
N ILE A 165 -12.23 0.77 -16.00
CA ILE A 165 -11.13 -0.17 -15.76
C ILE A 165 -11.71 -1.59 -15.71
N SER A 166 -10.96 -2.57 -16.23
CA SER A 166 -11.29 -3.99 -16.10
C SER A 166 -10.32 -4.71 -15.18
N LEU A 167 -10.86 -5.65 -14.39
CA LEU A 167 -10.13 -6.45 -13.42
C LEU A 167 -10.01 -7.89 -13.89
N ARG A 168 -8.81 -8.46 -13.82
CA ARG A 168 -8.59 -9.90 -13.93
C ARG A 168 -7.94 -10.44 -12.67
N SER A 169 -8.47 -11.55 -12.16
CA SER A 169 -7.90 -12.28 -11.04
C SER A 169 -8.35 -13.74 -11.08
N ALA A 170 -7.52 -14.64 -10.56
CA ALA A 170 -7.89 -16.05 -10.41
C ALA A 170 -8.81 -16.31 -9.21
N ARG A 171 -8.85 -15.39 -8.23
CA ARG A 171 -9.55 -15.61 -6.95
C ARG A 171 -10.70 -14.64 -6.70
N LEU A 172 -10.67 -13.44 -7.30
CA LEU A 172 -11.77 -12.50 -7.22
C LEU A 172 -12.85 -12.83 -8.25
N VAL A 173 -14.10 -12.86 -7.80
CA VAL A 173 -15.27 -13.12 -8.63
C VAL A 173 -16.11 -11.84 -8.67
N TYR A 174 -16.57 -11.45 -9.86
CA TYR A 174 -17.53 -10.36 -10.00
C TYR A 174 -18.85 -10.72 -9.30
N VAL A 175 -19.36 -9.80 -8.49
CA VAL A 175 -20.61 -9.99 -7.73
C VAL A 175 -21.71 -9.15 -8.35
N ASP A 176 -21.54 -7.83 -8.34
CA ASP A 176 -22.53 -6.85 -8.77
C ASP A 176 -21.88 -5.49 -9.05
N ASN A 177 -22.71 -4.49 -9.38
CA ASN A 177 -22.29 -3.09 -9.38
C ASN A 177 -22.94 -2.39 -8.19
N VAL A 178 -22.15 -1.64 -7.42
CA VAL A 178 -22.59 -0.97 -6.19
C VAL A 178 -22.49 0.54 -6.37
N GLN A 179 -23.48 1.27 -5.91
CA GLN A 179 -23.41 2.74 -5.80
C GLN A 179 -22.73 3.09 -4.48
N ALA A 180 -21.60 3.81 -4.55
CA ALA A 180 -20.93 4.36 -3.38
C ALA A 180 -20.78 5.87 -3.56
N THR A 181 -21.34 6.64 -2.63
CA THR A 181 -21.44 8.10 -2.72
C THR A 181 -22.22 8.54 -3.96
N SER A 182 -21.54 8.92 -5.04
CA SER A 182 -22.10 9.42 -6.30
C SER A 182 -21.52 8.72 -7.54
N ARG A 183 -20.77 7.62 -7.32
CA ARG A 183 -20.11 6.84 -8.36
C ARG A 183 -20.50 5.38 -8.26
N GLN A 184 -20.65 4.75 -9.43
CA GLN A 184 -20.93 3.33 -9.55
C GLN A 184 -19.60 2.56 -9.62
N PHE A 185 -19.44 1.56 -8.77
CA PHE A 185 -18.28 0.68 -8.73
C PHE A 185 -18.65 -0.73 -9.15
N GLN A 186 -17.74 -1.42 -9.81
CA GLN A 186 -17.81 -2.86 -10.02
C GLN A 186 -17.32 -3.55 -8.74
N HIS A 187 -18.10 -4.47 -8.20
CA HIS A 187 -17.77 -5.17 -6.97
C HIS A 187 -17.31 -6.59 -7.27
N TYR A 188 -16.12 -6.91 -6.75
CA TYR A 188 -15.53 -8.23 -6.82
C TYR A 188 -15.28 -8.74 -5.41
N SER A 189 -15.46 -10.04 -5.18
CA SER A 189 -15.29 -10.64 -3.85
C SER A 189 -14.46 -11.93 -3.90
N ALA A 190 -13.74 -12.17 -2.81
CA ALA A 190 -13.16 -13.46 -2.47
C ALA A 190 -13.44 -13.75 -0.99
N ARG A 191 -13.58 -15.03 -0.64
CA ARG A 191 -13.95 -15.47 0.72
C ARG A 191 -12.95 -16.49 1.25
N GLU A 192 -12.91 -16.59 2.57
CA GLU A 192 -12.13 -17.60 3.31
C GLU A 192 -10.66 -17.62 2.87
N LEU A 193 -10.01 -16.45 2.91
CA LEU A 193 -8.60 -16.33 2.57
C LEU A 193 -7.77 -16.71 3.81
N PRO A 194 -6.92 -17.75 3.73
CA PRO A 194 -6.01 -18.05 4.82
C PRO A 194 -4.99 -16.92 4.99
N ALA A 195 -4.39 -16.84 6.17
CA ALA A 195 -3.22 -15.99 6.40
C ALA A 195 -2.16 -16.21 5.31
N ASP A 196 -1.49 -15.12 4.92
CA ASP A 196 -0.49 -15.03 3.86
C ASP A 196 -0.98 -15.32 2.44
N ALA A 197 -2.29 -15.50 2.24
CA ALA A 197 -2.86 -15.60 0.90
C ALA A 197 -2.56 -14.36 0.07
N THR A 198 -1.99 -14.57 -1.12
CA THR A 198 -1.80 -13.51 -2.11
C THR A 198 -2.94 -13.53 -3.14
N ILE A 199 -3.53 -12.36 -3.36
CA ILE A 199 -4.52 -12.10 -4.42
C ILE A 199 -3.84 -11.24 -5.48
N ALA A 200 -3.51 -11.87 -6.60
CA ALA A 200 -3.02 -11.16 -7.78
C ALA A 200 -4.19 -10.55 -8.56
N ILE A 201 -4.07 -9.26 -8.85
CA ILE A 201 -5.06 -8.45 -9.57
C ILE A 201 -4.34 -7.77 -10.73
N GLU A 202 -4.83 -8.03 -11.94
CA GLU A 202 -4.38 -7.32 -13.14
C GLU A 202 -5.46 -6.31 -13.55
N LEU A 203 -5.14 -5.03 -13.40
CA LEU A 203 -5.95 -3.92 -13.85
C LEU A 203 -5.59 -3.61 -15.30
N ASN A 204 -6.60 -3.47 -16.16
CA ASN A 204 -6.44 -3.21 -17.58
C ASN A 204 -7.33 -2.05 -18.03
N GLY A 205 -6.91 -1.35 -19.08
CA GLY A 205 -7.65 -0.19 -19.62
C GLY A 205 -7.28 1.12 -18.94
N LEU A 206 -6.12 1.18 -18.27
CA LEU A 206 -5.62 2.43 -17.70
C LEU A 206 -5.18 3.38 -18.84
N PRO A 207 -5.46 4.69 -18.74
CA PRO A 207 -5.03 5.65 -19.73
C PRO A 207 -3.52 5.87 -19.60
N ALA A 208 -2.74 5.20 -20.45
CA ALA A 208 -1.28 5.29 -20.42
C ALA A 208 -0.82 6.75 -20.58
N PRO A 209 0.19 7.21 -19.80
CA PRO A 209 0.78 8.52 -20.02
C PRO A 209 1.31 8.60 -21.45
N LEU A 210 0.79 9.54 -22.23
CA LEU A 210 1.32 9.82 -23.56
C LEU A 210 2.75 10.32 -23.39
N ILE A 211 3.72 9.75 -24.12
CA ILE A 211 5.04 10.38 -24.23
C ILE A 211 4.80 11.76 -24.83
N PRO A 212 5.17 12.86 -24.13
CA PRO A 212 4.92 14.17 -24.67
C PRO A 212 5.75 14.33 -25.95
N LEU A 213 5.10 14.82 -27.01
CA LEU A 213 5.66 14.90 -28.38
C LEU A 213 6.92 15.78 -28.46
N ASP A 214 7.16 16.62 -27.45
CA ASP A 214 8.36 17.45 -27.28
C ASP A 214 9.63 16.63 -27.00
N MET A 215 9.53 15.54 -26.24
CA MET A 215 10.64 14.62 -25.98
C MET A 215 11.05 13.84 -27.24
N LEU A 216 10.11 13.61 -28.16
CA LEU A 216 10.37 12.98 -29.46
C LEU A 216 11.18 13.90 -30.41
N GLN A 217 11.19 15.22 -30.18
CA GLN A 217 11.94 16.18 -31.01
C GLN A 217 13.46 16.07 -30.83
N TRP A 218 13.94 15.47 -29.73
CA TRP A 218 15.37 15.32 -29.43
C TRP A 218 15.96 13.99 -29.94
N LEU A 219 15.12 13.01 -30.30
CA LEU A 219 15.56 11.74 -30.90
C LEU A 219 16.46 11.91 -32.14
N PRO A 220 16.14 12.79 -33.12
CA PRO A 220 17.04 13.00 -34.26
C PRO A 220 18.39 13.60 -33.84
N LEU A 221 18.42 14.45 -32.80
CA LEU A 221 19.66 15.08 -32.31
C LEU A 221 20.58 14.06 -31.61
N ALA A 222 20.00 13.14 -30.84
CA ALA A 222 20.72 12.04 -30.21
C ALA A 222 21.29 11.05 -31.25
N ALA A 223 20.53 10.75 -32.31
CA ALA A 223 21.00 9.88 -33.39
C ALA A 223 22.16 10.49 -34.18
N VAL A 224 22.10 11.80 -34.48
CA VAL A 224 23.18 12.52 -35.17
C VAL A 224 24.45 12.58 -34.33
N SER A 225 24.34 12.83 -33.02
CA SER A 225 25.49 12.89 -32.12
C SER A 225 26.17 11.52 -31.94
N VAL A 226 25.40 10.42 -31.85
CA VAL A 226 25.95 9.06 -31.85
C VAL A 226 26.64 8.73 -33.16
N ALA A 227 26.05 9.09 -34.31
CA ALA A 227 26.67 8.89 -35.62
C ALA A 227 27.99 9.67 -35.75
N LEU A 228 28.04 10.90 -35.25
CA LEU A 228 29.25 11.73 -35.22
C LEU A 228 30.34 11.13 -34.33
N LEU A 229 29.99 10.60 -33.15
CA LEU A 229 30.92 9.91 -32.26
C LEU A 229 31.46 8.61 -32.87
N ILE A 230 30.62 7.83 -33.55
CA ILE A 230 31.03 6.62 -34.28
C ILE A 230 31.98 6.99 -35.43
N ALA A 231 31.66 8.03 -36.20
CA ALA A 231 32.52 8.51 -37.29
C ALA A 231 33.88 9.00 -36.76
N LEU A 232 33.89 9.75 -35.65
CA LEU A 232 35.11 10.23 -35.01
C LEU A 232 35.97 9.08 -34.47
N PHE A 233 35.33 8.08 -33.85
CA PHE A 233 35.99 6.87 -33.35
C PHE A 233 36.60 6.05 -34.50
N MET A 234 35.88 5.88 -35.61
CA MET A 234 36.39 5.23 -36.81
C MET A 234 37.57 6.00 -37.42
N ALA A 235 37.52 7.34 -37.44
CA ALA A 235 38.62 8.18 -37.92
C ALA A 235 39.86 8.07 -37.01
N TYR A 236 39.69 8.00 -35.69
CA TYR A 236 40.78 7.84 -34.74
C TYR A 236 41.47 6.47 -34.85
N ARG A 237 40.72 5.41 -35.17
CA ARG A 237 41.26 4.07 -35.43
C ARG A 237 42.02 3.94 -36.76
N ARG A 238 41.88 4.91 -37.67
CA ARG A 238 42.50 4.87 -39.01
C ARG A 238 43.88 5.56 -39.09
N LYS A 239 44.45 6.07 -38.00
CA LYS A 239 45.84 6.60 -38.05
C LYS A 239 46.81 5.45 -38.39
N PRO A 240 47.53 5.51 -39.53
CA PRO A 240 48.49 4.48 -39.91
C PRO A 240 49.69 4.49 -38.96
N SER A 241 50.09 3.32 -38.46
CA SER A 241 51.44 3.13 -37.92
C SER A 241 52.42 3.18 -39.09
N ASP A 242 53.05 4.34 -39.30
CA ASP A 242 54.21 4.41 -40.19
C ASP A 242 55.38 3.67 -39.55
N ALA A 243 55.65 2.49 -40.12
CA ALA A 243 56.83 1.70 -39.89
C ALA A 243 58.04 2.35 -40.59
N ALA A 244 59.14 2.45 -39.85
CA ALA A 244 60.43 3.01 -40.29
C ALA A 244 61.05 2.27 -41.49
N PRO A 245 61.90 2.94 -42.30
CA PRO A 245 62.89 2.25 -43.12
C PRO A 245 64.29 2.30 -42.49
N ARG A 246 64.86 1.12 -42.21
CA ARG A 246 66.31 0.91 -42.07
C ARG A 246 66.93 0.69 -43.46
N GLY A 247 68.01 1.42 -43.75
CA GLY A 247 69.27 0.83 -44.21
C GLY A 247 69.51 0.52 -45.70
N GLN A 248 70.41 1.33 -46.28
CA GLN A 248 71.57 0.96 -47.15
C GLN A 248 71.37 0.22 -48.49
N THR A 249 71.92 0.78 -49.58
CA THR A 249 72.86 0.08 -50.47
C THR A 249 73.79 1.06 -51.20
N LEU A 250 75.05 0.64 -51.37
CA LEU A 250 76.18 1.26 -52.06
C LEU A 250 76.00 1.47 -53.57
N ALA A 251 76.66 2.49 -54.12
CA ALA A 251 77.64 2.41 -55.21
C ALA A 251 78.54 3.66 -55.21
#